data_AF-A0AB37URL8-F1
#
_entry.id   AF-A0AB37URL8-F1
#
_cell.length_a   1.000
_cell.length_b   1.000
_cell.length_c   1.000
_cell.angle_alpha   90.00
_cell.angle_beta   90.00
_cell.angle_gamma   90.00
#
_symmetry.space_group_name_H-M   'P 1'
#
loop_
_entity.id
_entity.type
_entity.pdbx_description
1 polymer ?
#
loop_
_entity_poly.entity_id
_entity_poly.type
_entity_poly.pdbx_seq_one_letter_code
_entity_poly.pdbx_strand_id
1 'polypeptide(L)' 'MADKEEIRGYIPADLRRVMRAVIALRMDKDLSIGDVLEEAIADWLDKPENKDLIERHRLRDTSD' A
#
# COMPACT_ATOMS: atom_id res chain seq x y z
N MET A 1 -3.21 -16.35 -16.54
CA MET A 1 -2.51 -15.53 -15.52
C MET A 1 -3.46 -14.39 -15.22
N ALA A 2 -3.90 -14.22 -13.98
CA ALA A 2 -4.75 -13.07 -13.65
C ALA A 2 -3.96 -11.80 -14.00
N ASP A 3 -4.56 -10.89 -14.75
CA ASP A 3 -3.95 -9.58 -15.00
C ASP A 3 -3.69 -8.96 -13.64
N LYS A 4 -2.42 -8.76 -13.30
CA LYS A 4 -2.07 -8.06 -12.06
C LYS A 4 -2.57 -6.63 -12.21
N GLU A 5 -3.56 -6.24 -11.41
CA GLU A 5 -4.05 -4.88 -11.40
C GLU A 5 -2.92 -3.94 -10.98
N GLU A 6 -2.53 -3.04 -11.88
CA GLU A 6 -1.48 -2.06 -11.62
C GLU A 6 -2.06 -0.75 -11.12
N ILE A 7 -1.68 -0.36 -9.90
CA ILE A 7 -2.01 0.97 -9.36
C ILE A 7 -0.85 1.92 -9.63
N ARG A 8 -1.13 3.04 -10.30
CA ARG A 8 -0.16 4.12 -10.52
C ARG A 8 -0.41 5.26 -9.54
N GLY A 9 0.59 5.56 -8.71
CA GLY A 9 0.53 6.63 -7.73
C GLY A 9 1.78 7.50 -7.73
N TYR A 10 1.62 8.75 -7.28
CA TYR A 10 2.75 9.64 -7.02
C TYR A 10 3.18 9.52 -5.55
N ILE A 11 4.47 9.31 -5.34
CA ILE A 11 5.07 9.31 -4.00
C ILE A 11 6.04 10.50 -3.94
N PRO A 12 5.86 11.42 -2.98
CA PRO A 12 6.79 12.50 -2.70
C PRO A 12 8.24 12.01 -2.57
N ALA A 13 9.19 12.82 -3.04
CA ALA A 13 10.59 12.41 -3.16
C ALA A 13 11.26 12.12 -1.81
N ASP A 14 10.90 12.89 -0.78
CA ASP A 14 11.34 12.71 0.60
C ASP A 14 10.81 11.40 1.19
N LEU A 15 9.52 11.11 1.02
CA LEU A 15 8.92 9.86 1.48
C LEU A 15 9.53 8.66 0.76
N ARG A 16 9.75 8.77 -0.56
CA ARG A 16 10.44 7.73 -1.34
C ARG A 16 11.85 7.44 -0.82
N ARG A 17 12.58 8.48 -0.40
CA ARG A 17 13.93 8.33 0.17
C ARG A 17 13.88 7.60 1.50
N VAL A 18 12.97 7.98 2.40
CA VAL A 18 12.80 7.32 3.70
C VAL A 18 12.41 5.85 3.52
N MET A 19 11.44 5.57 2.65
CA MET A 19 11.00 4.21 2.35
C MET A 19 12.14 3.32 1.86
N ARG A 20 12.98 3.82 0.92
CA ARG A 20 14.16 3.07 0.45
C ARG A 20 15.15 2.77 1.57
N ALA A 21 15.36 3.71 2.49
CA ALA A 21 16.23 3.49 3.63
C ALA A 21 15.66 2.41 4.57
N VAL A 22 14.35 2.42 4.83
CA VAL A 22 13.68 1.39 5.64
C VAL A 22 13.80 0.01 4.99
N ILE A 23 13.55 -0.09 3.68
CA ILE A 23 13.72 -1.34 2.93
C ILE A 23 15.15 -1.87 3.09
N ALA A 24 16.15 -1.02 2.91
CA ALA A 24 17.56 -1.41 3.04
C ALA A 24 17.94 -1.89 4.45
N LEU A 25 17.25 -1.41 5.50
CA LEU A 25 17.47 -1.84 6.88
C LEU A 25 16.80 -3.18 7.21
N ARG A 26 15.78 -3.59 6.45
CA ARG A 26 15.14 -4.92 6.58
C ARG A 26 15.96 -5.98 5.83
N MET A 27 17.24 -6.09 6.20
CA MET A 27 18.25 -6.96 5.55
C MET A 27 17.90 -8.46 5.62
N ASP A 28 16.90 -8.83 6.42
CA ASP A 28 16.37 -10.18 6.58
C ASP A 28 15.41 -10.59 5.46
N LYS A 29 14.97 -9.66 4.61
CA LYS A 29 14.01 -9.90 3.53
C LYS A 29 14.41 -9.20 2.24
N ASP A 30 14.27 -9.90 1.12
CA ASP A 30 14.40 -9.29 -0.22
C ASP A 30 13.06 -8.63 -0.59
N LEU A 31 12.84 -7.42 -0.07
CA LEU A 31 11.60 -6.66 -0.26
C LEU A 31 11.73 -5.67 -1.42
N SER A 32 10.78 -5.72 -2.34
CA SER A 32 10.58 -4.68 -3.33
C SER A 32 9.85 -3.47 -2.73
N ILE A 33 9.85 -2.35 -3.46
CA ILE A 33 9.02 -1.20 -3.10
C ILE A 33 7.53 -1.57 -3.14
N GLY A 34 7.12 -2.45 -4.07
CA GLY A 34 5.75 -2.92 -4.17
C GLY A 34 5.31 -3.63 -2.90
N ASP A 35 6.11 -4.59 -2.41
CA ASP A 35 5.79 -5.36 -1.21
C ASP A 35 5.59 -4.46 0.01
N VAL A 36 6.45 -3.46 0.19
CA VAL A 36 6.32 -2.52 1.32
C VAL A 36 5.10 -1.61 1.18
N LEU A 37 4.74 -1.20 -0.05
CA LEU A 37 3.53 -0.42 -0.27
C LEU A 37 2.27 -1.26 -0.05
N GLU A 38 2.27 -2.52 -0.48
CA GLU A 38 1.17 -3.46 -0.23
C GLU A 38 0.98 -3.69 1.26
N GLU A 39 2.06 -3.98 2.01
CA GLU A 39 2.02 -4.10 3.48
C GLU A 39 1.44 -2.83 4.12
N ALA A 40 1.94 -1.65 3.74
CA ALA A 40 1.50 -0.38 4.31
C ALA A 40 0.03 -0.06 3.98
N ILE A 41 -0.44 -0.39 2.77
CA ILE A 41 -1.84 -0.21 2.37
C ILE A 41 -2.74 -1.18 3.14
N ALA A 42 -2.36 -2.45 3.27
CA ALA A 42 -3.11 -3.43 4.04
C ALA A 42 -3.25 -3.00 5.51
N ASP A 43 -2.14 -2.57 6.14
CA ASP A 43 -2.13 -2.05 7.50
C ASP A 43 -3.02 -0.80 7.64
N TRP A 44 -3.04 0.07 6.63
CA TRP A 44 -3.92 1.24 6.61
C TRP A 44 -5.39 0.81 6.50
N LEU A 45 -5.73 -0.10 5.61
CA LEU A 45 -7.09 -0.62 5.43
C LEU A 45 -7.63 -1.29 6.70
N ASP A 46 -6.75 -1.87 7.52
CA ASP A 46 -7.16 -2.57 8.73
C ASP A 46 -7.56 -1.68 9.91
N LYS A 47 -7.16 -0.41 9.87
CA LYS A 47 -7.47 0.57 10.92
C LYS A 47 -8.98 0.88 10.99
N PRO A 48 -9.60 0.93 12.19
CA PRO A 48 -11.04 1.20 12.34
C PRO A 48 -11.50 2.49 11.65
N GLU A 49 -10.75 3.57 11.79
CA GLU A 49 -11.06 4.87 11.20
C GLU A 49 -11.13 4.83 9.66
N ASN A 50 -10.37 3.95 9.03
CA ASN A 50 -10.32 3.80 7.58
C ASN A 50 -11.41 2.85 7.08
N LYS A 51 -11.75 1.81 7.86
CA LYS A 51 -12.92 0.96 7.61
C LYS A 51 -14.21 1.78 7.62
N ASP A 52 -14.36 2.67 8.59
CA ASP A 52 -15.50 3.60 8.68
C ASP A 52 -15.54 4.57 7.48
N LEU A 53 -14.38 5.01 7.00
CA LEU A 53 -14.29 5.87 5.82
C LEU A 53 -14.73 5.13 4.55
N ILE A 54 -14.24 3.91 4.34
CA ILE A 54 -14.60 3.06 3.20
C ILE A 54 -16.11 2.80 3.19
N GLU A 55 -16.69 2.49 4.35
CA GLU A 55 -18.13 2.23 4.47
C GLU A 55 -18.96 3.48 4.18
N ARG A 56 -18.59 4.63 4.75
CA ARG A 56 -19.28 5.92 4.49
C ARG A 56 -19.31 6.28 3.02
N HIS A 57 -18.24 5.96 2.29
CA HIS A 57 -18.11 6.28 0.87
C HIS A 57 -18.48 5.11 -0.06
N ARG A 58 -18.94 3.98 0.49
CA ARG A 58 -19.22 2.74 -0.26
C ARG A 58 -18.10 2.37 -1.23
N LEU A 59 -16.85 2.54 -0.82
CA LEU A 59 -15.68 2.17 -1.63
C LEU A 59 -15.46 0.64 -1.68
N ARG A 60 -16.50 -0.14 -1.38
CA ARG A 60 -16.49 -1.60 -1.55
C ARG A 60 -16.66 -1.87 -3.04
N ASP A 61 -15.79 -2.72 -3.54
CA ASP A 61 -15.71 -3.26 -4.90
C ASP A 61 -17.01 -3.06 -5.72
N THR A 62 -16.96 -2.20 -6.74
CA THR A 62 -18.07 -1.94 -7.67
C THR A 62 -18.14 -2.95 -8.81
N SER A 63 -17.44 -4.08 -8.68
CA SER A 63 -17.44 -5.14 -9.68
C SER A 63 -18.65 -6.04 -9.48
N ASP A 64 -19.76 -5.71 -10.14
CA ASP A 64 -20.84 -6.65 -10.51
C ASP A 64 -20.43 -7.49 -11.73
#